data_AF-A0A917BCA0-F1
#
_entry.id   AF-A0A917BCA0-F1
#
_cell.length_a   1.000
_cell.length_b   1.000
_cell.length_c   1.000
_cell.angle_alpha   90.00
_cell.angle_beta   90.00
_cell.angle_gamma   90.00
#
_symmetry.space_group_name_H-M   'P 1'
#
loop_
_entity.id
_entity.type
_entity.pdbx_description
1 polymer ?
#
loop_
_entity_poly.entity_id
_entity_poly.type
_entity_poly.pdbx_seq_one_letter_code
_entity_poly.pdbx_strand_id
1 'polypeptide(L)'
;MKKILFVTILILILCAGGMLGYINYKKSSTETRVIKYLKTEENVSEEKIDSTEPFLANLPGDRNFMVSVSLKGDQNLYYYYENEDNQIVLESYTDENGYEHVHNAK
;
A
#
# COMPACT_ATOMS: atom_id res chain seq x y z
N MET A 1 -34.68 -0.89 26.49
CA MET A 1 -33.26 -0.54 26.75
C MET A 1 -32.30 -1.65 26.31
N LYS A 2 -32.37 -2.89 26.83
CA LYS A 2 -31.46 -4.00 26.44
C LYS A 2 -31.41 -4.30 24.92
N LYS A 3 -32.58 -4.28 24.24
CA LYS A 3 -32.67 -4.48 22.78
C LYS A 3 -32.00 -3.35 21.98
N ILE A 4 -32.11 -2.11 22.46
CA ILE A 4 -31.47 -0.94 21.82
C ILE A 4 -29.95 -1.04 21.97
N LEU A 5 -29.47 -1.35 23.18
CA LEU A 5 -28.03 -1.55 23.44
C LEU A 5 -27.42 -2.65 22.57
N PHE A 6 -28.12 -3.78 22.41
CA PHE A 6 -27.67 -4.87 21.55
C PHE A 6 -27.56 -4.44 20.08
N VAL A 7 -28.58 -3.73 19.56
CA VAL A 7 -28.55 -3.19 18.20
C VAL A 7 -27.41 -2.19 18.01
N THR A 8 -27.18 -1.30 18.98
CA THR A 8 -26.08 -0.34 18.92
C THR A 8 -24.71 -1.04 18.89
N ILE A 9 -24.50 -2.06 19.71
CA ILE A 9 -23.25 -2.85 19.71
C ILE A 9 -23.07 -3.56 18.37
N LEU A 10 -24.12 -4.16 17.82
CA LEU A 10 -24.07 -4.84 16.54
C LEU A 10 -23.67 -3.89 15.41
N ILE A 11 -24.24 -2.68 15.38
CA ILE A 11 -23.88 -1.65 14.39
C ILE A 11 -22.41 -1.26 14.52
N LEU A 12 -21.90 -1.05 15.75
CA LEU A 12 -20.50 -0.72 15.98
C LEU A 12 -19.56 -1.83 15.47
N ILE A 13 -19.90 -3.10 15.70
CA ILE A 13 -19.12 -4.24 15.20
C ILE A 13 -19.12 -4.28 13.67
N LEU A 14 -20.27 -4.06 13.03
CA LEU A 14 -20.36 -4.03 11.57
C LEU A 14 -19.57 -2.86 10.97
N CYS A 15 -19.63 -1.67 11.58
CA CYS A 15 -18.84 -0.53 11.15
C CYS A 15 -17.33 -0.78 11.29
N ALA A 16 -16.89 -1.32 12.43
CA ALA A 16 -15.49 -1.65 12.66
C ALA A 16 -15.01 -2.75 11.69
N GLY A 17 -15.81 -3.80 11.50
CA GLY A 17 -15.52 -4.88 10.56
C GLY A 17 -15.43 -4.39 9.12
N GLY A 18 -16.35 -3.51 8.70
CA GLY A 18 -16.32 -2.90 7.37
C GLY A 18 -15.08 -2.05 7.14
N MET A 19 -14.67 -1.27 8.14
CA MET A 19 -13.47 -0.44 8.06
C MET A 19 -12.19 -1.28 7.94
N LEU A 20 -12.04 -2.30 8.78
CA LEU A 20 -10.90 -3.22 8.70
C LEU A 20 -10.87 -4.00 7.38
N GLY A 21 -12.04 -4.43 6.90
CA GLY A 21 -12.19 -5.11 5.62
C GLY A 21 -11.74 -4.23 4.45
N TYR A 22 -12.16 -2.96 4.43
CA TYR A 22 -11.74 -2.00 3.42
C TYR A 22 -10.23 -1.75 3.43
N ILE A 23 -9.63 -1.56 4.61
CA ILE A 23 -8.17 -1.36 4.76
C ILE A 23 -7.40 -2.55 4.18
N ASN A 24 -7.78 -3.77 4.57
CA ASN A 24 -7.11 -4.98 4.09
C ASN A 24 -7.29 -5.18 2.58
N TYR A 25 -8.49 -4.91 2.06
CA TYR A 25 -8.76 -4.94 0.63
C TYR A 25 -7.88 -3.96 -0.14
N LYS A 26 -7.82 -2.70 0.30
CA LYS A 26 -7.04 -1.66 -0.38
C LYS A 26 -5.55 -1.99 -0.34
N LYS A 27 -5.01 -2.43 0.80
CA LYS A 27 -3.62 -2.93 0.93
C LYS A 27 -3.29 -4.02 -0.10
N SER A 28 -4.11 -5.09 -0.14
CA SER A 28 -3.89 -6.23 -1.03
C SER A 28 -4.07 -5.88 -2.51
N SER A 29 -5.05 -5.04 -2.82
CA SER A 29 -5.26 -4.53 -4.18
C SER A 29 -4.08 -3.69 -4.65
N THR A 30 -3.60 -2.74 -3.84
CA THR A 30 -2.46 -1.89 -4.19
C THR A 30 -1.20 -2.72 -4.41
N GLU A 31 -0.90 -3.68 -3.53
CA GLU A 31 0.22 -4.62 -3.72
C GLU A 31 0.13 -5.38 -5.05
N THR A 32 -1.04 -5.95 -5.35
CA THR A 32 -1.26 -6.69 -6.60
C THR A 32 -1.02 -5.80 -7.83
N ARG A 33 -1.46 -4.54 -7.77
CA ARG A 33 -1.28 -3.58 -8.88
C ARG A 33 0.16 -3.12 -9.02
N VAL A 34 0.88 -2.91 -7.92
CA VAL A 34 2.32 -2.59 -7.92
C VAL A 34 3.12 -3.73 -8.52
N ILE A 35 2.90 -4.98 -8.09
CA ILE A 35 3.57 -6.15 -8.68
C ILE A 35 3.29 -6.24 -10.18
N LYS A 36 2.04 -6.03 -10.59
CA LYS A 36 1.67 -6.03 -12.01
C LYS A 36 2.41 -4.94 -12.78
N TYR A 37 2.40 -3.71 -12.27
CA TYR A 37 3.11 -2.57 -12.87
C TYR A 37 4.59 -2.85 -13.05
N LEU A 38 5.26 -3.36 -12.02
CA LEU A 38 6.69 -3.70 -12.08
C LEU A 38 6.97 -4.73 -13.17
N LYS A 39 6.11 -5.74 -13.30
CA LYS A 39 6.26 -6.80 -14.29
C LYS A 39 5.97 -6.35 -15.72
N THR A 40 4.96 -5.50 -15.93
CA THR A 40 4.49 -5.15 -17.28
C THR A 40 5.09 -3.87 -17.82
N GLU A 41 5.14 -2.81 -17.01
CA GLU A 41 5.59 -1.49 -17.43
C GLU A 41 7.10 -1.33 -17.22
N GLU A 42 7.61 -1.70 -16.03
CA GLU A 42 9.04 -1.60 -15.70
C GLU A 42 9.85 -2.81 -16.15
N ASN A 43 9.20 -3.84 -16.70
CA ASN A 43 9.84 -5.08 -17.18
C ASN A 43 10.74 -5.77 -16.12
N VAL A 44 10.40 -5.60 -14.84
CA VAL A 44 11.06 -6.29 -13.73
C VAL A 44 10.57 -7.72 -13.70
N SER A 45 11.50 -8.67 -13.87
CA SER A 45 11.16 -10.08 -13.81
C SER A 45 10.80 -10.50 -12.39
N GLU A 46 9.86 -11.43 -12.26
CA GLU A 46 9.30 -11.83 -10.96
C GLU A 46 10.38 -12.40 -10.03
N GLU A 47 11.38 -13.10 -10.58
CA GLU A 47 12.50 -13.62 -9.82
C GLU A 47 13.43 -12.55 -9.25
N LYS A 48 13.38 -11.31 -9.76
CA LYS A 48 14.13 -10.16 -9.24
C LYS A 48 13.40 -9.44 -8.12
N ILE A 49 12.09 -9.61 -7.97
CA ILE A 49 11.37 -9.07 -6.83
C ILE A 49 11.71 -9.94 -5.62
N ASP A 50 12.29 -9.33 -4.59
CA ASP A 50 12.70 -10.02 -3.37
C ASP A 50 11.55 -10.06 -2.37
N SER A 51 10.97 -8.88 -2.07
CA SER A 51 9.80 -8.77 -1.21
C SER A 51 8.91 -7.60 -1.60
N THR A 52 7.62 -7.73 -1.25
CA THR A 52 6.64 -6.66 -1.27
C THR A 52 5.92 -6.62 0.07
N GLU A 53 5.71 -5.42 0.62
CA GLU A 53 4.94 -5.28 1.85
C GLU A 53 3.99 -4.09 1.76
N PRO A 54 2.66 -4.31 1.79
CA PRO A 54 1.71 -3.21 1.86
C PRO A 54 1.62 -2.65 3.27
N PHE A 55 1.56 -1.33 3.42
CA PHE A 55 1.49 -0.65 4.71
C PHE A 55 0.68 0.65 4.66
N LEU A 56 0.42 1.22 5.84
CA LEU A 56 -0.22 2.53 5.98
C LEU A 56 0.84 3.60 6.28
N ALA A 57 1.04 4.54 5.36
CA ALA A 57 2.12 5.53 5.42
C ALA A 57 1.81 6.78 6.25
N ASN A 58 0.58 6.89 6.80
CA ASN A 58 0.09 8.09 7.49
C ASN A 58 0.17 9.37 6.62
N LEU A 59 -0.02 9.19 5.32
CA LEU A 59 -0.08 10.27 4.32
C LEU A 59 -1.53 10.52 3.90
N PRO A 60 -1.87 11.72 3.40
CA PRO A 60 -3.23 12.03 2.99
C PRO A 60 -3.65 11.28 1.72
N GLY A 61 -4.92 10.90 1.65
CA GLY A 61 -5.53 10.31 0.46
C GLY A 61 -4.97 8.93 0.12
N ASP A 62 -4.81 8.64 -1.16
CA ASP A 62 -4.37 7.33 -1.63
C ASP A 62 -2.91 7.00 -1.25
N ARG A 63 -2.08 8.03 -1.02
CA ARG A 63 -0.72 7.84 -0.49
C ARG A 63 -0.70 7.20 0.89
N ASN A 64 -1.82 7.14 1.60
CA ASN A 64 -1.87 6.38 2.84
C ASN A 64 -1.66 4.88 2.58
N PHE A 65 -2.03 4.35 1.42
CA PHE A 65 -1.92 2.94 1.08
C PHE A 65 -0.72 2.73 0.16
N MET A 66 0.42 2.34 0.75
CA MET A 66 1.67 2.16 0.03
C MET A 66 2.11 0.71 0.02
N VAL A 67 3.04 0.41 -0.87
CA VAL A 67 3.72 -0.89 -1.00
C VAL A 67 5.21 -0.61 -1.04
N SER A 68 5.94 -1.16 -0.08
CA SER A 68 7.39 -1.20 -0.15
C SER A 68 7.83 -2.38 -1.01
N VAL A 69 8.89 -2.21 -1.79
CA VAL A 69 9.42 -3.21 -2.71
C VAL A 69 10.92 -3.28 -2.56
N SER A 70 11.46 -4.46 -2.26
CA SER A 70 12.89 -4.75 -2.37
C SER A 70 13.16 -5.61 -3.60
N LEU A 71 14.29 -5.36 -4.27
CA LEU A 71 14.74 -6.11 -5.43
C LEU A 71 16.01 -6.89 -5.10
N LYS A 72 16.17 -8.09 -5.65
CA LYS A 72 17.34 -8.93 -5.42
C LYS A 72 18.59 -8.28 -6.02
N GLY A 73 19.61 -8.14 -5.17
CA GLY A 73 20.88 -7.53 -5.57
C GLY A 73 20.86 -6.00 -5.59
N ASP A 74 19.74 -5.38 -5.22
CA ASP A 74 19.61 -3.95 -4.95
C ASP A 74 19.43 -3.76 -3.44
N GLN A 75 20.10 -2.76 -2.87
CA GLN A 75 19.97 -2.44 -1.45
C GLN A 75 18.89 -1.39 -1.20
N ASN A 76 18.33 -0.80 -2.25
CA ASN A 76 17.29 0.20 -2.13
C ASN A 76 15.94 -0.41 -1.77
N LEU A 77 15.14 0.35 -1.03
CA LEU A 77 13.75 0.05 -0.72
C LEU A 77 12.85 1.08 -1.41
N TYR A 78 12.00 0.63 -2.34
CA TYR A 78 11.17 1.50 -3.16
C TYR A 78 9.74 1.56 -2.62
N TYR A 79 9.14 2.74 -2.61
CA TYR A 79 7.79 2.96 -2.08
C TYR A 79 6.83 3.41 -3.18
N TYR A 80 5.84 2.57 -3.47
CA TYR A 80 4.84 2.82 -4.51
C TYR A 80 3.45 2.99 -3.90
N TYR A 81 2.60 3.73 -4.60
CA TYR A 81 1.17 3.80 -4.31
C TYR A 81 0.35 3.85 -5.60
N GLU A 82 -0.96 3.63 -5.48
CA GLU A 82 -1.92 3.84 -6.56
C GLU A 82 -2.57 5.22 -6.38
N ASN A 83 -2.54 6.09 -7.40
CA ASN A 83 -3.21 7.39 -7.35
C ASN A 83 -4.71 7.31 -7.75
N GLU A 84 -5.41 8.44 -7.65
CA GLU A 84 -6.84 8.56 -7.98
C GLU A 84 -7.17 8.19 -9.44
N ASP A 85 -6.22 8.37 -10.36
CA ASP A 85 -6.32 7.99 -11.77
C ASP A 85 -6.05 6.49 -12.01
N ASN A 86 -5.93 5.69 -10.94
CA ASN A 86 -5.53 4.28 -10.96
C ASN A 86 -4.16 4.08 -11.61
N GLN A 87 -3.20 4.98 -11.44
CA GLN A 87 -1.83 4.82 -11.90
C GLN A 87 -0.93 4.42 -10.73
N ILE A 88 0.06 3.56 -10.99
CA ILE A 88 1.09 3.25 -10.00
C ILE A 88 2.17 4.32 -10.08
N VAL A 89 2.51 4.90 -8.93
CA VAL A 89 3.45 6.01 -8.81
C VAL A 89 4.53 5.62 -7.81
N LEU A 90 5.79 5.81 -8.19
CA LEU A 90 6.92 5.80 -7.25
C LEU A 90 6.89 7.10 -6.44
N GLU A 91 6.66 7.00 -5.14
CA GLU A 91 6.69 8.17 -4.23
C GLU A 91 8.14 8.51 -3.90
N SER A 92 8.90 7.49 -3.49
CA SER A 92 10.26 7.64 -2.98
C SER A 92 11.01 6.31 -2.92
N TYR A 93 12.31 6.38 -2.67
CA TYR A 93 13.11 5.21 -2.30
C TYR A 93 14.13 5.56 -1.22
N THR A 94 14.40 4.60 -0.33
CA THR A 94 15.52 4.67 0.61
C THR A 94 16.74 4.00 0.00
N ASP A 95 17.91 4.65 0.04
CA ASP A 95 19.16 4.08 -0.46
C ASP A 95 19.90 3.20 0.57
N GLU A 96 21.03 2.60 0.15
CA GLU A 96 21.90 1.76 0.99
C GLU A 96 22.42 2.47 2.27
N ASN A 97 22.45 3.80 2.27
CA ASN A 97 22.91 4.61 3.40
C ASN A 97 21.75 5.08 4.29
N GLY A 98 20.51 4.68 3.96
CA GLY A 98 19.31 5.08 4.68
C GLY A 98 18.79 6.47 4.32
N TYR A 99 19.26 7.09 3.23
CA TYR A 99 18.74 8.37 2.79
C TYR A 99 17.52 8.19 1.92
N GLU A 100 16.49 8.99 2.20
CA GLU A 100 15.25 9.00 1.45
C GLU A 100 15.36 9.96 0.26
N HIS A 101 15.02 9.44 -0.93
CA HIS A 101 15.00 10.17 -2.18
C HIS A 101 13.56 10.24 -2.67
N VAL A 102 12.95 11.42 -2.56
CA VAL A 102 11.55 11.65 -2.98
C VAL A 102 11.51 11.86 -4.49
N HIS A 103 10.77 11.00 -5.18
CA HIS A 103 10.66 11.03 -6.64
C HIS A 103 9.60 12.05 -7.12
N ASN A 104 8.58 12.33 -6.31
CA ASN A 104 7.51 13.29 -6.63
C ASN A 104 7.29 14.32 -5.52
N ALA A 105 8.23 15.25 -5.34
CA ALA A 105 7.97 16.47 -4.58
C ALA A 105 7.12 17.43 -5.43
N LYS A 106 5.79 17.32 -5.36
CA LYS A 106 4.85 18.32 -5.89
C LYS A 106 3.71 18.59 -4.92
#